data_AF-A0A963IQ62-F1
#
_entry.id   AF-A0A963IQ62-F1
#
_cell.length_a   1.000
_cell.length_b   1.000
_cell.length_c   1.000
_cell.angle_alpha   90.00
_cell.angle_beta   90.00
_cell.angle_gamma   90.00
#
_symmetry.space_group_name_H-M   'P 1'
#
loop_
_entity.id
_entity.type
_entity.pdbx_description
1 polymer ?
#
loop_
_entity_poly.entity_id
_entity_poly.type
_entity_poly.pdbx_seq_one_letter_code
_entity_poly.pdbx_strand_id
1 'polypeptide(L)'
;MKFRHALLLVVVSCLLAPLSASSTTADEQFLAARAASRNGDKDRLEQLAATLQTYELASYVDYWRLLLDLKETDPAAVEVFLNRNENSYVAEKLRTRWLRQLGEQERWDVFDAQFPRLQDVPQDLACYSLQSRRLKGDPGMLDDALPLWLTLLEPPDPCYPVLEALILDKRILADGVWARIRRQFEANKTAAAAYSMNYLPPSQTPDKKLAQTIIDAPLPWLIRLPGNFSGNRMQRQLAILGIQRIARNDPRMAAEQLRRIAPSLSKDELGWAWTQIGRQAAQSHLPEAIEWYQQAG
;
A
#
# COMPACT_ATOMS: atom_id res chain seq x y z
N MET A 1 74.11 -53.12 -41.30
CA MET A 1 74.77 -51.95 -40.68
C MET A 1 73.74 -51.18 -39.86
N LYS A 2 74.01 -50.96 -38.56
CA LYS A 2 73.58 -49.87 -37.64
C LYS A 2 72.09 -49.45 -37.69
N PHE A 3 71.30 -49.48 -36.62
CA PHE A 3 71.47 -48.72 -35.37
C PHE A 3 70.54 -49.24 -34.26
N ARG A 4 71.07 -49.38 -33.04
CA ARG A 4 70.33 -49.54 -31.78
C ARG A 4 70.09 -48.15 -31.19
N HIS A 5 68.86 -47.80 -30.84
CA HIS A 5 68.58 -46.67 -29.95
C HIS A 5 67.72 -47.13 -28.78
N ALA A 6 68.35 -47.06 -27.60
CA ALA A 6 67.76 -47.30 -26.30
C ALA A 6 66.82 -46.13 -25.95
N LEU A 7 65.60 -46.44 -25.53
CA LEU A 7 64.65 -45.46 -25.03
C LEU A 7 64.71 -45.45 -23.49
N LEU A 8 65.09 -44.30 -22.93
CA LEU A 8 65.09 -44.01 -21.50
C LEU A 8 63.66 -44.06 -20.94
N LEU A 9 63.46 -44.82 -19.87
CA LEU A 9 62.22 -44.86 -19.08
C LEU A 9 62.27 -43.76 -18.01
N VAL A 10 61.53 -42.67 -18.22
CA VAL A 10 61.30 -41.63 -17.20
C VAL A 10 60.08 -42.04 -16.39
N VAL A 11 60.29 -42.42 -15.13
CA VAL A 11 59.22 -42.70 -14.16
C VAL A 11 58.71 -41.37 -13.60
N VAL A 12 57.54 -40.94 -14.05
CA VAL A 12 56.81 -39.81 -13.49
C VAL A 12 55.99 -40.33 -12.30
N SER A 13 56.40 -39.96 -11.09
CA SER A 13 55.69 -40.27 -9.85
C SER A 13 54.55 -39.24 -9.66
N CYS A 14 53.31 -39.65 -9.90
CA CYS A 14 52.12 -38.86 -9.63
C CYS A 14 51.85 -38.76 -8.11
N LEU A 15 52.07 -37.58 -7.55
CA LEU A 15 51.51 -37.17 -6.25
C LEU A 15 49.99 -36.99 -6.41
N LEU A 16 49.23 -38.02 -6.06
CA LEU A 16 47.78 -37.93 -5.83
C LEU A 16 47.54 -37.26 -4.46
N ALA A 17 47.36 -35.94 -4.45
CA ALA A 17 46.73 -35.27 -3.32
C ALA A 17 45.23 -35.59 -3.34
N PRO A 18 44.62 -36.05 -2.24
CA PRO A 18 43.17 -36.23 -2.18
C PRO A 18 42.49 -34.87 -2.30
N LEU A 19 41.65 -34.71 -3.33
CA LEU A 19 40.64 -33.66 -3.37
C LEU A 19 39.69 -33.90 -2.20
N SER A 20 39.86 -33.15 -1.11
CA SER A 20 38.83 -33.05 -0.09
C SER A 20 37.58 -32.47 -0.73
N ALA A 21 36.61 -33.31 -1.05
CA ALA A 21 35.25 -32.88 -1.35
C ALA A 21 34.77 -32.10 -0.13
N SER A 22 34.75 -30.78 -0.22
CA SER A 22 34.24 -29.93 0.84
C SER A 22 32.74 -30.19 0.90
N SER A 23 32.31 -30.96 1.91
CA SER A 23 30.89 -31.16 2.16
C SER A 23 30.28 -29.80 2.47
N THR A 24 29.43 -29.31 1.58
CA THR A 24 28.67 -28.07 1.78
C THR A 24 27.94 -28.16 3.13
N THR A 25 28.12 -27.18 3.99
CA THR A 25 27.52 -27.19 5.33
C THR A 25 26.00 -27.12 5.25
N ALA A 26 25.29 -27.51 6.30
CA ALA A 26 23.83 -27.37 6.35
C ALA A 26 23.39 -25.90 6.17
N ASP A 27 24.16 -24.96 6.73
CA ASP A 27 23.94 -23.51 6.57
C ASP A 27 24.07 -23.07 5.11
N GLU A 28 25.11 -23.53 4.40
CA GLU A 28 25.31 -23.22 2.99
C GLU A 28 24.19 -23.81 2.12
N GLN A 29 23.74 -25.03 2.43
CA GLN A 29 22.60 -25.66 1.75
C GLN A 29 21.30 -24.90 2.01
N PHE A 30 21.08 -24.42 3.24
CA PHE A 30 19.93 -23.59 3.58
C PHE A 30 19.94 -22.25 2.85
N LEU A 31 21.09 -21.57 2.77
CA LEU A 31 21.23 -20.32 2.01
C LEU A 31 21.02 -20.56 0.51
N ALA A 32 21.48 -21.69 -0.02
CA ALA A 32 21.21 -22.10 -1.39
C ALA A 32 19.71 -22.37 -1.62
N ALA A 33 19.00 -22.98 -0.65
CA ALA A 33 17.56 -23.21 -0.74
C ALA A 33 16.78 -21.90 -0.77
N ARG A 34 17.20 -20.94 0.07
CA ARG A 34 16.65 -19.57 0.04
C ARG A 34 16.86 -18.90 -1.31
N ALA A 35 18.04 -19.04 -1.90
CA ALA A 35 18.36 -18.48 -3.21
C ALA A 35 17.50 -19.13 -4.31
N ALA A 36 17.35 -20.46 -4.28
CA ALA A 36 16.51 -21.22 -5.21
C ALA A 36 15.05 -20.74 -5.14
N SER A 37 14.47 -20.63 -3.95
CA SER A 37 13.12 -20.08 -3.75
C SER A 37 12.97 -18.66 -4.29
N ARG A 38 13.93 -17.77 -4.02
CA ARG A 38 13.89 -16.39 -4.55
C ARG A 38 13.96 -16.33 -6.08
N ASN A 39 14.62 -17.29 -6.70
CA ASN A 39 14.78 -17.37 -8.15
C ASN A 39 13.66 -18.17 -8.83
N GLY A 40 12.72 -18.74 -8.06
CA GLY A 40 11.67 -19.61 -8.60
C GLY A 40 12.16 -21.00 -9.03
N ASP A 41 13.36 -21.41 -8.62
CA ASP A 41 13.96 -22.71 -8.98
C ASP A 41 13.41 -23.81 -8.06
N LYS A 42 12.24 -24.33 -8.44
CA LYS A 42 11.51 -25.37 -7.69
C LYS A 42 12.30 -26.66 -7.58
N ASP A 43 12.89 -27.13 -8.68
CA ASP A 43 13.63 -28.39 -8.71
C ASP A 43 14.85 -28.33 -7.78
N ARG A 44 15.60 -27.22 -7.81
CA ARG A 44 16.73 -27.04 -6.89
C ARG A 44 16.29 -26.94 -5.44
N LEU A 45 15.17 -26.27 -5.18
CA LEU A 45 14.61 -26.17 -3.83
C LEU A 45 14.21 -27.54 -3.28
N GLU A 46 13.55 -28.38 -4.07
CA GLU A 46 13.15 -29.73 -3.66
C GLU A 46 14.36 -30.62 -3.35
N GLN A 47 15.42 -30.55 -4.17
CA GLN A 47 16.67 -31.28 -3.90
C GLN A 47 17.31 -30.87 -2.58
N LEU A 48 17.37 -29.56 -2.29
CA LEU A 48 17.94 -29.04 -1.05
C LEU A 48 17.03 -29.30 0.16
N ALA A 49 15.72 -29.35 -0.04
CA ALA A 49 14.78 -29.67 1.04
C ALA A 49 14.98 -31.11 1.56
N ALA A 50 15.29 -32.06 0.67
CA ALA A 50 15.57 -33.44 1.06
C ALA A 50 16.77 -33.57 2.00
N THR A 51 17.75 -32.66 1.94
CA THR A 51 18.95 -32.69 2.78
C THR A 51 18.80 -31.89 4.07
N LEU A 52 17.76 -31.06 4.20
CA LEU A 52 17.54 -30.15 5.32
C LEU A 52 16.42 -30.57 6.27
N GLN A 53 15.93 -31.81 6.20
CA GLN A 53 14.76 -32.28 6.98
C GLN A 53 14.94 -32.18 8.49
N THR A 54 16.16 -32.39 9.00
CA THR A 54 16.50 -32.30 10.43
C THR A 54 17.15 -30.96 10.81
N TYR A 55 17.24 -30.02 9.87
CA TYR A 55 17.87 -28.72 10.09
C TYR A 55 16.95 -27.83 10.96
N GLU A 56 17.54 -27.01 11.81
CA GLU A 56 16.83 -26.18 12.78
C GLU A 56 15.82 -25.23 12.12
N LEU A 57 16.06 -24.83 10.86
CA LEU A 57 15.19 -23.95 10.08
C LEU A 57 14.44 -24.68 8.96
N ALA A 58 14.24 -26.00 9.06
CA ALA A 58 13.51 -26.80 8.06
C ALA A 58 12.12 -26.22 7.73
N SER A 59 11.43 -25.64 8.71
CA SER A 59 10.12 -25.00 8.52
C SER A 59 10.14 -23.81 7.55
N TYR A 60 11.27 -23.11 7.43
CA TYR A 60 11.43 -22.06 6.42
C TYR A 60 11.57 -22.63 5.01
N VAL A 61 12.23 -23.78 4.89
CA VAL A 61 12.36 -24.49 3.60
C VAL A 61 10.99 -24.99 3.14
N ASP A 62 10.22 -25.60 4.04
CA ASP A 62 8.83 -26.02 3.74
C ASP A 62 7.93 -24.84 3.39
N TYR A 63 8.06 -23.72 4.10
CA TYR A 63 7.37 -22.47 3.76
C TYR A 63 7.71 -21.99 2.34
N TRP A 64 8.98 -22.00 1.96
CA TRP A 64 9.41 -21.59 0.62
C TRP A 64 8.87 -22.51 -0.48
N ARG A 65 8.79 -23.81 -0.22
CA ARG A 65 8.19 -24.78 -1.14
C ARG A 65 6.71 -24.46 -1.37
N LEU A 66 5.96 -24.23 -0.30
CA LEU A 66 4.54 -23.84 -0.37
C LEU A 66 4.35 -22.49 -1.08
N LEU A 67 5.26 -21.54 -0.90
CA LEU A 67 5.15 -20.22 -1.54
C LEU A 67 5.26 -20.26 -3.06
N LEU A 68 6.12 -21.10 -3.63
CA LEU A 68 6.35 -21.14 -5.07
C LEU A 68 5.08 -21.51 -5.84
N ASP A 69 4.26 -22.39 -5.27
CA ASP A 69 3.03 -22.89 -5.88
C ASP A 69 1.77 -22.51 -5.09
N LEU A 70 1.81 -21.46 -4.24
CA LEU A 70 0.71 -21.17 -3.30
C LEU A 70 -0.66 -21.04 -4.00
N LYS A 71 -0.66 -20.59 -5.26
CA LYS A 71 -1.85 -20.47 -6.12
C LYS A 71 -2.50 -21.81 -6.46
N GLU A 72 -1.69 -22.85 -6.61
CA GLU A 72 -2.11 -24.19 -7.04
C GLU A 72 -2.09 -25.20 -5.88
N THR A 73 -1.52 -24.81 -4.74
CA THR A 73 -1.39 -25.65 -3.56
C THR A 73 -2.76 -25.98 -2.97
N ASP A 74 -2.97 -27.26 -2.67
CA ASP A 74 -4.15 -27.73 -1.93
C ASP A 74 -4.27 -27.00 -0.59
N PRO A 75 -5.41 -26.35 -0.28
CA PRO A 75 -5.70 -25.77 1.03
C PRO A 75 -5.31 -26.68 2.21
N ALA A 76 -5.54 -28.00 2.09
CA ALA A 76 -5.20 -28.94 3.15
C ALA A 76 -3.69 -28.97 3.46
N ALA A 77 -2.83 -28.85 2.44
CA ALA A 77 -1.38 -28.80 2.63
C ALA A 77 -0.95 -27.53 3.38
N VAL A 78 -1.57 -26.39 3.08
CA VAL A 78 -1.33 -25.13 3.80
C VAL A 78 -1.79 -25.25 5.25
N GLU A 79 -2.97 -25.80 5.51
CA GLU A 79 -3.47 -26.01 6.88
C GLU A 79 -2.58 -26.96 7.69
N VAL A 80 -2.09 -28.04 7.10
CA VAL A 80 -1.13 -28.95 7.74
C VAL A 80 0.13 -28.19 8.16
N PHE A 81 0.69 -27.35 7.28
CA PHE A 81 1.84 -26.52 7.62
C PHE A 81 1.52 -25.54 8.76
N LEU A 82 0.39 -24.84 8.69
CA LEU A 82 -0.01 -23.84 9.68
C LEU A 82 -0.23 -24.46 11.06
N ASN A 83 -0.83 -25.65 11.13
CA ASN A 83 -1.06 -26.37 12.39
C ASN A 83 0.25 -26.90 12.99
N ARG A 84 1.16 -27.42 12.16
CA ARG A 84 2.49 -27.88 12.62
C ARG A 84 3.37 -26.74 13.16
N ASN A 85 3.17 -25.53 12.64
CA ASN A 85 3.95 -24.34 12.98
C ASN A 85 3.11 -23.30 13.73
N GLU A 86 2.10 -23.73 14.50
CA GLU A 86 1.20 -22.82 15.21
C GLU A 86 1.98 -21.84 16.11
N ASN A 87 1.52 -20.59 16.19
CA ASN A 87 2.15 -19.52 16.96
C ASN A 87 3.60 -19.18 16.56
N SER A 88 4.02 -19.58 15.35
CA SER A 88 5.33 -19.19 14.79
C SER A 88 5.22 -18.03 13.81
N TYR A 89 6.32 -17.29 13.66
CA TYR A 89 6.45 -16.24 12.66
C TYR A 89 6.29 -16.77 11.21
N VAL A 90 6.80 -17.98 10.93
CA VAL A 90 6.73 -18.55 9.59
C VAL A 90 5.30 -18.94 9.21
N ALA A 91 4.50 -19.44 10.16
CA ALA A 91 3.08 -19.68 9.94
C ALA A 91 2.32 -18.38 9.74
N GLU A 92 2.60 -17.33 10.51
CA GLU A 92 1.96 -16.02 10.34
C GLU A 92 2.24 -15.42 8.96
N LYS A 93 3.50 -15.51 8.49
CA LYS A 93 3.88 -15.10 7.14
C LYS A 93 3.11 -15.87 6.06
N LEU A 94 3.02 -17.19 6.18
CA LEU A 94 2.28 -18.01 5.22
C LEU A 94 0.80 -17.68 5.23
N ARG A 95 0.18 -17.61 6.41
CA ARG A 95 -1.24 -17.28 6.57
C ARG A 95 -1.57 -15.94 5.94
N THR A 96 -0.74 -14.93 6.17
CA THR A 96 -0.91 -13.60 5.56
C THR A 96 -0.88 -13.67 4.03
N ARG A 97 0.10 -14.39 3.45
CA ARG A 97 0.21 -14.54 1.99
C ARG A 97 -0.96 -15.32 1.41
N TRP A 98 -1.36 -16.39 2.08
CA TRP A 98 -2.46 -17.23 1.67
C TRP A 98 -3.81 -16.50 1.75
N LEU A 99 -4.06 -15.74 2.83
CA LEU A 99 -5.26 -14.91 2.97
C LEU A 99 -5.38 -13.85 1.88
N ARG A 100 -4.27 -13.24 1.44
CA ARG A 100 -4.32 -12.30 0.30
C ARG A 100 -4.81 -12.99 -0.97
N GLN A 101 -4.26 -14.17 -1.27
CA GLN A 101 -4.69 -14.96 -2.41
C GLN A 101 -6.15 -15.41 -2.28
N LEU A 102 -6.57 -15.86 -1.10
CA LEU A 102 -7.96 -16.25 -0.85
C LEU A 102 -8.92 -15.08 -1.03
N GLY A 103 -8.53 -13.87 -0.58
CA GLY A 103 -9.29 -12.64 -0.77
C GLY A 103 -9.38 -12.24 -2.25
N GLU A 104 -8.27 -12.30 -2.99
CA GLU A 104 -8.24 -12.05 -4.45
C GLU A 104 -9.12 -13.04 -5.23
N GLN A 105 -9.23 -14.28 -4.77
CA GLN A 105 -10.05 -15.32 -5.38
C GLN A 105 -11.48 -15.38 -4.80
N GLU A 106 -11.84 -14.46 -3.89
CA GLU A 106 -13.14 -14.42 -3.21
C GLU A 106 -13.52 -15.75 -2.52
N ARG A 107 -12.52 -16.49 -2.04
CA ARG A 107 -12.69 -17.79 -1.34
C ARG A 107 -13.04 -17.57 0.13
N TRP A 108 -14.19 -16.96 0.38
CA TRP A 108 -14.59 -16.44 1.69
C TRP A 108 -14.71 -17.48 2.79
N ASP A 109 -15.15 -18.70 2.49
CA ASP A 109 -15.30 -19.75 3.52
C ASP A 109 -13.97 -20.12 4.18
N VAL A 110 -12.91 -20.27 3.37
CA VAL A 110 -11.56 -20.58 3.87
C VAL A 110 -10.91 -19.32 4.43
N PHE A 111 -11.13 -18.16 3.80
CA PHE A 111 -10.62 -16.88 4.29
C PHE A 111 -11.11 -16.61 5.72
N ASP A 112 -12.41 -16.70 5.96
CA ASP A 112 -13.02 -16.38 7.25
C ASP A 112 -12.65 -17.37 8.36
N ALA A 113 -12.33 -18.62 8.01
CA ALA A 113 -11.83 -19.61 8.97
C ALA A 113 -10.39 -19.31 9.43
N GLN A 114 -9.58 -18.71 8.56
CA GLN A 114 -8.16 -18.46 8.80
C GLN A 114 -7.87 -17.03 9.27
N PHE A 115 -8.66 -16.05 8.85
CA PHE A 115 -8.48 -14.64 9.17
C PHE A 115 -8.42 -14.35 10.68
N PRO A 116 -9.32 -14.89 11.54
CA PRO A 116 -9.26 -14.67 12.99
C PRO A 116 -8.02 -15.26 13.68
N ARG A 117 -7.24 -16.10 12.98
CA ARG A 117 -6.01 -16.71 13.49
C ARG A 117 -4.75 -15.88 13.22
N LEU A 118 -4.87 -14.74 12.53
CA LEU A 118 -3.79 -13.77 12.43
C LEU A 118 -3.61 -13.03 13.75
N GLN A 119 -2.36 -12.80 14.12
CA GLN A 119 -2.00 -11.98 15.28
C GLN A 119 -1.82 -10.51 14.88
N ASP A 120 -1.19 -10.26 13.73
CA ASP A 120 -1.03 -8.93 13.15
C ASP A 120 -1.87 -8.88 11.88
N VAL A 121 -2.90 -8.01 11.88
CA VAL A 121 -3.87 -7.92 10.77
C VAL A 121 -3.50 -6.73 9.88
N PRO A 122 -2.95 -6.98 8.68
CA PRO A 122 -2.69 -5.92 7.72
C PRO A 122 -4.01 -5.32 7.21
N GLN A 123 -3.98 -4.02 6.89
CA GLN A 123 -5.17 -3.28 6.49
C GLN A 123 -5.87 -3.84 5.24
N ASP A 124 -5.12 -4.38 4.28
CA ASP A 124 -5.67 -5.03 3.08
C ASP A 124 -6.48 -6.27 3.43
N LEU A 125 -6.00 -7.10 4.37
CA LEU A 125 -6.74 -8.26 4.87
C LEU A 125 -7.96 -7.87 5.71
N ALA A 126 -7.86 -6.81 6.51
CA ALA A 126 -9.03 -6.26 7.21
C ALA A 126 -10.13 -5.83 6.22
N CYS A 127 -9.75 -5.22 5.10
CA CYS A 127 -10.70 -4.85 4.05
C CYS A 127 -11.30 -6.06 3.33
N TYR A 128 -10.52 -7.11 3.05
CA TYR A 128 -11.07 -8.37 2.53
C TYR A 128 -12.08 -9.01 3.50
N SER A 129 -11.81 -8.98 4.82
CA SER A 129 -12.79 -9.42 5.82
C SER A 129 -14.08 -8.62 5.76
N LEU A 130 -13.99 -7.29 5.63
CA LEU A 130 -15.18 -6.43 5.46
C LEU A 130 -15.93 -6.71 4.15
N GLN A 131 -15.24 -7.04 3.06
CA GLN A 131 -15.88 -7.47 1.81
C GLN A 131 -16.67 -8.78 2.01
N SER A 132 -16.06 -9.80 2.63
CA SER A 132 -16.74 -11.06 2.97
C SER A 132 -18.01 -10.82 3.80
N ARG A 133 -17.88 -10.01 4.88
CA ARG A 133 -19.00 -9.65 5.76
C ARG A 133 -20.13 -8.95 5.02
N ARG A 134 -19.81 -8.05 4.08
CA ARG A 134 -20.80 -7.38 3.23
C ARG A 134 -21.57 -8.37 2.37
N LEU A 135 -20.87 -9.31 1.73
CA LEU A 135 -21.50 -10.34 0.89
C LEU A 135 -22.41 -11.27 1.70
N LYS A 136 -22.08 -11.51 2.97
CA LYS A 136 -22.90 -12.29 3.91
C LYS A 136 -24.03 -11.49 4.55
N GLY A 137 -24.20 -10.21 4.20
CA GLY A 137 -25.27 -9.36 4.70
C GLY A 137 -25.11 -8.93 6.16
N ASP A 138 -23.88 -8.85 6.67
CA ASP A 138 -23.63 -8.38 8.03
C ASP A 138 -24.07 -6.91 8.20
N PRO A 139 -25.05 -6.62 9.09
CA PRO A 139 -25.53 -5.26 9.29
C PRO A 139 -24.49 -4.32 9.92
N GLY A 140 -23.50 -4.85 10.66
CA GLY A 140 -22.45 -4.06 11.31
C GLY A 140 -21.28 -3.69 10.39
N MET A 141 -21.20 -4.28 9.19
CA MET A 141 -20.06 -4.07 8.28
C MET A 141 -19.84 -2.59 7.92
N LEU A 142 -20.91 -1.84 7.65
CA LEU A 142 -20.80 -0.42 7.29
C LEU A 142 -20.37 0.45 8.47
N ASP A 143 -20.73 0.07 9.70
CA ASP A 143 -20.32 0.79 10.91
C ASP A 143 -18.82 0.60 11.16
N ASP A 144 -18.31 -0.61 10.93
CA ASP A 144 -16.87 -0.92 11.03
C ASP A 144 -16.06 -0.28 9.88
N ALA A 145 -16.66 -0.13 8.70
CA ALA A 145 -16.03 0.53 7.55
C ALA A 145 -15.97 2.06 7.70
N LEU A 146 -16.94 2.68 8.39
CA LEU A 146 -17.08 4.13 8.45
C LEU A 146 -15.83 4.88 8.97
N PRO A 147 -15.15 4.44 10.05
CA PRO A 147 -13.90 5.04 10.51
C PRO A 147 -12.76 5.02 9.47
N LEU A 148 -12.79 4.06 8.54
CA LEU A 148 -11.77 3.94 7.49
C LEU A 148 -11.82 5.10 6.49
N TRP A 149 -12.99 5.75 6.35
CA TRP A 149 -13.21 6.82 5.36
C TRP A 149 -12.28 8.03 5.54
N LEU A 150 -11.92 8.39 6.77
CA LEU A 150 -11.03 9.54 7.03
C LEU A 150 -9.63 9.13 7.54
N THR A 151 -9.40 7.84 7.77
CA THR A 151 -8.09 7.31 8.21
C THR A 151 -7.30 6.71 7.06
N LEU A 152 -7.93 5.96 6.15
CA LEU A 152 -7.28 5.37 4.97
C LEU A 152 -7.22 6.37 3.82
N LEU A 153 -6.34 7.37 3.94
CA LEU A 153 -6.18 8.43 2.94
C LEU A 153 -5.61 7.89 1.61
N GLU A 154 -4.80 6.85 1.66
CA GLU A 154 -4.31 6.06 0.52
C GLU A 154 -4.64 4.58 0.76
N PRO A 155 -5.89 4.17 0.46
CA PRO A 155 -6.32 2.81 0.74
C PRO A 155 -5.60 1.83 -0.19
N PRO A 156 -5.16 0.66 0.32
CA PRO A 156 -4.79 -0.47 -0.53
C PRO A 156 -5.95 -0.88 -1.45
N ASP A 157 -5.66 -1.53 -2.57
CA ASP A 157 -6.66 -1.90 -3.58
C ASP A 157 -7.90 -2.63 -3.01
N PRO A 158 -7.76 -3.60 -2.07
CA PRO A 158 -8.91 -4.30 -1.47
C PRO A 158 -9.82 -3.41 -0.62
N CYS A 159 -9.38 -2.21 -0.25
CA CYS A 159 -10.19 -1.30 0.55
C CYS A 159 -11.12 -0.42 -0.29
N TYR A 160 -10.89 -0.26 -1.60
CA TYR A 160 -11.77 0.56 -2.43
C TYR A 160 -13.23 0.07 -2.46
N PRO A 161 -13.53 -1.24 -2.68
CA PRO A 161 -14.92 -1.72 -2.67
C PRO A 161 -15.63 -1.51 -1.32
N VAL A 162 -14.87 -1.52 -0.23
CA VAL A 162 -15.37 -1.26 1.13
C VAL A 162 -15.72 0.22 1.31
N LEU A 163 -14.86 1.13 0.88
CA LEU A 163 -15.13 2.57 0.94
C LEU A 163 -16.27 2.97 -0.01
N GLU A 164 -16.36 2.33 -1.18
CA GLU A 164 -17.45 2.52 -2.13
C GLU A 164 -18.79 2.07 -1.57
N ALA A 165 -18.81 1.03 -0.72
CA ALA A 165 -20.01 0.63 0.01
C ALA A 165 -20.64 1.79 0.78
N LEU A 166 -19.81 2.57 1.48
CA LEU A 166 -20.27 3.72 2.27
C LEU A 166 -20.96 4.79 1.41
N ILE A 167 -20.53 4.96 0.16
CA ILE A 167 -21.13 5.89 -0.79
C ILE A 167 -22.45 5.33 -1.35
N LEU A 168 -22.43 4.08 -1.80
CA LEU A 168 -23.60 3.40 -2.37
C LEU A 168 -24.75 3.32 -1.37
N ASP A 169 -24.43 3.01 -0.12
CA ASP A 169 -25.38 2.88 0.99
C ASP A 169 -25.67 4.23 1.68
N LYS A 170 -25.23 5.35 1.07
CA LYS A 170 -25.48 6.73 1.52
C LYS A 170 -25.03 7.04 2.97
N ARG A 171 -24.09 6.25 3.50
CA ARG A 171 -23.44 6.51 4.79
C ARG A 171 -22.52 7.72 4.71
N ILE A 172 -21.95 7.96 3.53
CA ILE A 172 -21.18 9.15 3.21
C ILE A 172 -21.88 9.92 2.09
N LEU A 173 -22.08 11.21 2.33
CA LEU A 173 -22.62 12.16 1.35
C LEU A 173 -21.51 13.11 0.89
N ALA A 174 -21.86 14.05 -0.01
CA ALA A 174 -20.91 15.00 -0.60
C ALA A 174 -20.04 15.73 0.44
N ASP A 175 -20.58 16.08 1.61
CA ASP A 175 -19.83 16.71 2.70
C ASP A 175 -18.68 15.82 3.21
N GLY A 176 -18.95 14.53 3.41
CA GLY A 176 -17.95 13.55 3.84
C GLY A 176 -16.90 13.28 2.75
N VAL A 177 -17.29 13.33 1.47
CA VAL A 177 -16.35 13.23 0.35
C VAL A 177 -15.42 14.45 0.32
N TRP A 178 -15.94 15.67 0.45
CA TRP A 178 -15.12 16.87 0.53
C TRP A 178 -14.21 16.89 1.77
N ALA A 179 -14.68 16.40 2.92
CA ALA A 179 -13.84 16.24 4.10
C ALA A 179 -12.64 15.32 3.83
N ARG A 180 -12.87 14.17 3.16
CA ARG A 180 -11.79 13.25 2.75
C ARG A 180 -10.81 13.90 1.78
N ILE A 181 -11.31 14.59 0.76
CA ILE A 181 -10.46 15.29 -0.23
C ILE A 181 -9.59 16.33 0.47
N ARG A 182 -10.16 17.16 1.34
CA ARG A 182 -9.41 18.16 2.14
C ARG A 182 -8.33 17.50 2.99
N ARG A 183 -8.67 16.40 3.67
CA ARG A 183 -7.73 15.63 4.50
C ARG A 183 -6.59 15.03 3.68
N GLN A 184 -6.86 14.56 2.46
CA GLN A 184 -5.83 14.07 1.54
C GLN A 184 -4.92 15.21 1.05
N PHE A 185 -5.44 16.40 0.77
CA PHE A 185 -4.61 17.57 0.44
C PHE A 185 -3.74 18.03 1.61
N GLU A 186 -4.26 18.04 2.84
CA GLU A 186 -3.49 18.32 4.07
C GLU A 186 -2.29 17.38 4.21
N ALA A 187 -2.49 16.09 3.89
CA ALA A 187 -1.51 15.02 3.93
C ALA A 187 -0.65 14.91 2.66
N ASN A 188 -0.79 15.82 1.69
CA ASN A 188 -0.11 15.81 0.40
C ASN A 188 -0.39 14.56 -0.48
N LYS A 189 -1.52 13.90 -0.29
CA LYS A 189 -1.96 12.72 -1.04
C LYS A 189 -2.86 13.13 -2.20
N THR A 190 -2.35 14.01 -3.08
CA THR A 190 -3.15 14.67 -4.12
C THR A 190 -3.67 13.71 -5.19
N ALA A 191 -2.92 12.64 -5.51
CA ALA A 191 -3.38 11.59 -6.42
C ALA A 191 -4.61 10.84 -5.86
N ALA A 192 -4.57 10.47 -4.57
CA ALA A 192 -5.71 9.86 -3.90
C ALA A 192 -6.89 10.83 -3.72
N ALA A 193 -6.61 12.13 -3.56
CA ALA A 193 -7.63 13.17 -3.57
C ALA A 193 -8.33 13.30 -4.92
N ALA A 194 -7.56 13.30 -6.02
CA ALA A 194 -8.12 13.30 -7.38
C ALA A 194 -9.00 12.08 -7.63
N TYR A 195 -8.59 10.90 -7.14
CA TYR A 195 -9.43 9.71 -7.22
C TYR A 195 -10.71 9.86 -6.38
N SER A 196 -10.62 10.40 -5.16
CA SER A 196 -11.77 10.59 -4.27
C SER A 196 -12.79 11.62 -4.80
N MET A 197 -12.40 12.49 -5.73
CA MET A 197 -13.34 13.37 -6.44
C MET A 197 -14.36 12.58 -7.28
N ASN A 198 -14.04 11.35 -7.70
CA ASN A 198 -14.99 10.50 -8.44
C ASN A 198 -16.18 10.04 -7.58
N TYR A 199 -16.08 10.13 -6.24
CA TYR A 199 -17.17 9.84 -5.32
C TYR A 199 -18.14 11.01 -5.12
N LEU A 200 -17.86 12.17 -5.71
CA LEU A 200 -18.76 13.31 -5.66
C LEU A 200 -19.98 13.08 -6.58
N PRO A 201 -21.13 13.70 -6.27
CA PRO A 201 -22.26 13.69 -7.19
C PRO A 201 -21.87 14.41 -8.50
N PRO A 202 -22.46 14.05 -9.66
CA PRO A 202 -22.06 14.59 -10.97
C PRO A 202 -22.00 16.13 -11.03
N SER A 203 -22.89 16.82 -10.32
CA SER A 203 -22.89 18.29 -10.20
C SER A 203 -21.63 18.90 -9.54
N GLN A 204 -20.86 18.09 -8.81
CA GLN A 204 -19.69 18.50 -8.05
C GLN A 204 -18.41 17.76 -8.44
N THR A 205 -18.48 16.84 -9.40
CA THR A 205 -17.30 16.11 -9.90
C THR A 205 -16.60 16.99 -10.94
N PRO A 206 -15.35 17.43 -10.70
CA PRO A 206 -14.61 18.19 -11.68
C PRO A 206 -14.06 17.30 -12.79
N ASP A 207 -13.84 17.90 -13.97
CA ASP A 207 -13.12 17.23 -15.04
C ASP A 207 -11.70 16.85 -14.60
N LYS A 208 -11.20 15.70 -15.05
CA LYS A 208 -9.85 15.21 -14.73
C LYS A 208 -8.76 16.25 -15.01
N LYS A 209 -8.87 16.99 -16.12
CA LYS A 209 -7.92 18.06 -16.49
C LYS A 209 -7.96 19.22 -15.50
N LEU A 210 -9.15 19.60 -15.04
CA LEU A 210 -9.32 20.65 -14.05
C LEU A 210 -8.72 20.20 -12.71
N ALA A 211 -9.06 19.00 -12.24
CA ALA A 211 -8.48 18.45 -11.01
C ALA A 211 -6.95 18.43 -11.05
N GLN A 212 -6.35 17.98 -12.16
CA GLN A 212 -4.89 18.00 -12.35
C GLN A 212 -4.33 19.43 -12.32
N THR A 213 -5.00 20.38 -12.97
CA THR A 213 -4.60 21.80 -12.96
C THR A 213 -4.52 22.35 -11.54
N ILE A 214 -5.51 22.04 -10.69
CA ILE A 214 -5.52 22.48 -9.28
C ILE A 214 -4.38 21.86 -8.48
N ILE A 215 -4.01 20.61 -8.78
CA ILE A 215 -2.94 19.90 -8.09
C ILE A 215 -1.56 20.44 -8.47
N ASP A 216 -1.33 20.67 -9.76
CA ASP A 216 0.01 20.99 -10.29
C ASP A 216 0.31 22.48 -10.32
N ALA A 217 -0.62 23.30 -10.83
CA ALA A 217 -0.41 24.71 -11.10
C ALA A 217 -1.72 25.52 -10.90
N PRO A 218 -2.17 25.69 -9.65
CA PRO A 218 -3.46 26.32 -9.34
C PRO A 218 -3.50 27.83 -9.58
N LEU A 219 -2.36 28.54 -9.54
CA LEU A 219 -2.34 30.01 -9.54
C LEU A 219 -2.94 30.65 -10.80
N PRO A 220 -2.58 30.23 -12.04
CA PRO A 220 -3.19 30.79 -13.25
C PRO A 220 -4.71 30.58 -13.30
N TRP A 221 -5.19 29.45 -12.79
CA TRP A 221 -6.62 29.16 -12.71
C TRP A 221 -7.31 30.03 -11.65
N LEU A 222 -6.71 30.20 -10.48
CA LEU A 222 -7.23 31.07 -9.41
C LEU A 222 -7.33 32.53 -9.84
N ILE A 223 -6.41 33.03 -10.66
CA ILE A 223 -6.46 34.40 -11.20
C ILE A 223 -7.61 34.56 -12.19
N ARG A 224 -7.97 33.50 -12.92
CA ARG A 224 -9.01 33.51 -13.95
C ARG A 224 -10.22 32.67 -13.54
N LEU A 225 -10.77 32.97 -12.36
CA LEU A 225 -11.93 32.24 -11.86
C LEU A 225 -13.16 32.43 -12.77
N PRO A 226 -13.99 31.38 -12.94
CA PRO A 226 -15.25 31.49 -13.68
C PRO A 226 -16.20 32.52 -13.05
N GLY A 227 -16.99 33.21 -13.87
CA GLY A 227 -17.95 34.23 -13.38
C GLY A 227 -19.04 33.69 -12.44
N ASN A 228 -19.32 32.38 -12.46
CA ASN A 228 -20.27 31.70 -11.56
C ASN A 228 -19.60 31.04 -10.33
N PHE A 229 -18.34 31.36 -10.06
CA PHE A 229 -17.53 30.82 -8.96
C PHE A 229 -18.25 30.77 -7.61
N SER A 230 -18.82 31.90 -7.18
CA SER A 230 -19.43 32.06 -5.87
C SER A 230 -20.65 31.16 -5.68
N GLY A 231 -21.40 30.87 -6.75
CA GLY A 231 -22.57 29.98 -6.70
C GLY A 231 -22.24 28.49 -6.74
N ASN A 232 -21.05 28.10 -7.21
CA ASN A 232 -20.69 26.71 -7.43
C ASN A 232 -19.79 26.16 -6.32
N ARG A 233 -20.35 25.26 -5.49
CA ARG A 233 -19.61 24.64 -4.39
C ARG A 233 -18.35 23.92 -4.84
N MET A 234 -18.39 23.16 -5.93
CA MET A 234 -17.19 22.46 -6.43
C MET A 234 -16.10 23.45 -6.79
N GLN A 235 -16.43 24.56 -7.46
CA GLN A 235 -15.43 25.58 -7.79
C GLN A 235 -14.84 26.23 -6.52
N ARG A 236 -15.67 26.55 -5.51
CA ARG A 236 -15.17 27.07 -4.22
C ARG A 236 -14.23 26.10 -3.50
N GLN A 237 -14.58 24.82 -3.46
CA GLN A 237 -13.74 23.77 -2.87
C GLN A 237 -12.43 23.63 -3.64
N LEU A 238 -12.46 23.59 -4.97
CA LEU A 238 -11.23 23.56 -5.78
C LEU A 238 -10.36 24.80 -5.56
N ALA A 239 -10.95 25.98 -5.34
CA ALA A 239 -10.18 27.19 -5.06
C ALA A 239 -9.46 27.14 -3.72
N ILE A 240 -10.10 26.67 -2.65
CA ILE A 240 -9.40 26.51 -1.36
C ILE A 240 -8.32 25.42 -1.43
N LEU A 241 -8.55 24.34 -2.17
CA LEU A 241 -7.52 23.32 -2.43
C LEU A 241 -6.34 23.92 -3.21
N GLY A 242 -6.61 24.73 -4.23
CA GLY A 242 -5.58 25.47 -4.97
C GLY A 242 -4.79 26.44 -4.10
N ILE A 243 -5.47 27.15 -3.18
CA ILE A 243 -4.83 28.03 -2.20
C ILE A 243 -3.91 27.23 -1.28
N GLN A 244 -4.35 26.07 -0.78
CA GLN A 244 -3.50 25.19 0.01
C GLN A 244 -2.25 24.76 -0.76
N ARG A 245 -2.39 24.45 -2.05
CA ARG A 245 -1.27 24.08 -2.93
C ARG A 245 -0.28 25.22 -3.13
N ILE A 246 -0.77 26.46 -3.28
CA ILE A 246 0.09 27.66 -3.33
C ILE A 246 0.80 27.85 -1.99
N ALA A 247 0.06 27.74 -0.89
CA ALA A 247 0.56 28.03 0.44
C ALA A 247 1.83 27.25 0.74
N ARG A 248 1.89 25.97 0.33
CA ARG A 248 3.05 25.07 0.47
C ARG A 248 4.38 25.68 -0.01
N ASN A 249 4.33 26.52 -1.03
CA ASN A 249 5.52 27.16 -1.61
C ASN A 249 5.60 28.64 -1.25
N ASP A 250 4.46 29.34 -1.25
CA ASP A 250 4.37 30.77 -0.97
C ASP A 250 3.11 31.08 -0.13
N PRO A 251 3.23 31.09 1.21
CA PRO A 251 2.13 31.40 2.11
C PRO A 251 1.57 32.83 1.92
N ARG A 252 2.42 33.80 1.55
CA ARG A 252 2.00 35.19 1.36
C ARG A 252 1.15 35.33 0.11
N MET A 253 1.58 34.73 -1.00
CA MET A 253 0.79 34.66 -2.22
C MET A 253 -0.56 33.96 -1.96
N ALA A 254 -0.55 32.85 -1.23
CA ALA A 254 -1.79 32.15 -0.87
C ALA A 254 -2.74 33.03 -0.04
N ALA A 255 -2.23 33.79 0.94
CA ALA A 255 -3.01 34.73 1.73
C ALA A 255 -3.61 35.86 0.88
N GLU A 256 -2.85 36.41 -0.06
CA GLU A 256 -3.33 37.42 -1.00
C GLU A 256 -4.47 36.89 -1.88
N GLN A 257 -4.28 35.70 -2.48
CA GLN A 257 -5.32 35.09 -3.32
C GLN A 257 -6.57 34.71 -2.51
N LEU A 258 -6.40 34.22 -1.27
CA LEU A 258 -7.52 33.90 -0.37
C LEU A 258 -8.35 35.14 -0.04
N ARG A 259 -7.70 36.27 0.30
CA ARG A 259 -8.39 37.53 0.59
C ARG A 259 -9.25 38.01 -0.58
N ARG A 260 -8.80 37.81 -1.84
CA ARG A 260 -9.58 38.17 -3.04
C ARG A 260 -10.90 37.39 -3.13
N ILE A 261 -10.88 36.10 -2.78
CA ILE A 261 -12.04 35.22 -2.94
C ILE A 261 -12.86 35.03 -1.66
N ALA A 262 -12.35 35.48 -0.51
CA ALA A 262 -12.97 35.31 0.80
C ALA A 262 -14.47 35.68 0.86
N PRO A 263 -14.95 36.77 0.22
CA PRO A 263 -16.38 37.12 0.24
C PRO A 263 -17.30 36.08 -0.39
N SER A 264 -16.75 35.19 -1.22
CA SER A 264 -17.48 34.14 -1.93
C SER A 264 -17.46 32.80 -1.19
N LEU A 265 -16.69 32.67 -0.10
CA LEU A 265 -16.50 31.41 0.62
C LEU A 265 -17.40 31.32 1.85
N SER A 266 -17.78 30.09 2.22
CA SER A 266 -18.41 29.83 3.51
C SER A 266 -17.39 29.95 4.66
N LYS A 267 -17.88 30.09 5.90
CA LYS A 267 -17.02 30.16 7.09
C LYS A 267 -16.12 28.94 7.25
N ASP A 268 -16.64 27.74 6.98
CA ASP A 268 -15.87 26.48 7.04
C ASP A 268 -14.76 26.43 5.98
N GLU A 269 -15.07 26.83 4.74
CA GLU A 269 -14.10 26.88 3.64
C GLU A 269 -12.98 27.90 3.92
N LEU A 270 -13.35 29.09 4.43
CA LEU A 270 -12.41 30.14 4.79
C LEU A 270 -11.52 29.72 5.97
N GLY A 271 -12.12 29.15 7.02
CA GLY A 271 -11.41 28.68 8.21
C GLY A 271 -10.40 27.59 7.88
N TRP A 272 -10.81 26.62 7.07
CA TRP A 272 -9.91 25.59 6.57
C TRP A 272 -8.75 26.18 5.75
N ALA A 273 -9.02 27.08 4.80
CA ALA A 273 -7.98 27.67 3.95
C ALA A 273 -6.94 28.48 4.76
N TRP A 274 -7.41 29.30 5.72
CA TRP A 274 -6.52 30.02 6.63
C TRP A 274 -5.70 29.09 7.52
N THR A 275 -6.29 27.98 8.00
CA THR A 275 -5.55 26.95 8.74
C THR A 275 -4.38 26.40 7.93
N GLN A 276 -4.58 26.14 6.63
CA GLN A 276 -3.51 25.64 5.75
C GLN A 276 -2.40 26.67 5.54
N ILE A 277 -2.77 27.94 5.33
CA ILE A 277 -1.83 29.05 5.19
C ILE A 277 -1.03 29.26 6.48
N GLY A 278 -1.72 29.40 7.62
CA GLY A 278 -1.12 29.58 8.93
C GLY A 278 -0.17 28.45 9.30
N ARG A 279 -0.54 27.19 9.02
CA ARG A 279 0.32 26.02 9.20
C ARG A 279 1.61 26.13 8.42
N GLN A 280 1.51 26.41 7.12
CA GLN A 280 2.71 26.51 6.29
C GLN A 280 3.56 27.73 6.67
N ALA A 281 2.93 28.85 7.00
CA ALA A 281 3.60 30.05 7.47
C ALA A 281 4.38 29.79 8.77
N ALA A 282 3.80 29.05 9.71
CA ALA A 282 4.46 28.66 10.95
C ALA A 282 5.67 27.75 10.69
N GLN A 283 5.52 26.77 9.79
CA GLN A 283 6.62 25.90 9.36
C GLN A 283 7.74 26.67 8.64
N SER A 284 7.40 27.77 7.97
CA SER A 284 8.34 28.69 7.32
C SER A 284 8.80 29.84 8.22
N HIS A 285 8.45 29.84 9.51
CA HIS A 285 8.80 30.88 10.49
C HIS A 285 8.42 32.31 10.09
N LEU A 286 7.27 32.46 9.42
CA LEU A 286 6.75 33.78 9.06
C LEU A 286 6.08 34.46 10.26
N PRO A 287 6.32 35.77 10.51
CA PRO A 287 5.69 36.49 11.62
C PRO A 287 4.16 36.58 11.49
N GLU A 288 3.63 36.52 10.27
CA GLU A 288 2.20 36.57 9.97
C GLU A 288 1.45 35.27 10.37
N ALA A 289 2.17 34.20 10.76
CA ALA A 289 1.57 32.89 11.02
C ALA A 289 0.48 32.91 12.10
N ILE A 290 0.71 33.63 13.21
CA ILE A 290 -0.27 33.73 14.31
C ILE A 290 -1.52 34.49 13.84
N GLU A 291 -1.34 35.59 13.11
CA GLU A 291 -2.45 36.37 12.54
C GLU A 291 -3.28 35.50 11.60
N TRP A 292 -2.65 34.74 10.70
CA TRP A 292 -3.36 33.87 9.76
C TRP A 292 -4.07 32.70 10.44
N TYR A 293 -3.54 32.17 11.55
CA TYR A 293 -4.27 31.20 12.35
C TYR A 293 -5.49 31.82 13.05
N GLN A 294 -5.42 33.08 13.50
CA GLN A 294 -6.59 33.76 14.09
C GLN A 294 -7.72 33.96 13.07
N GLN A 295 -7.38 34.11 11.78
CA GLN A 295 -8.36 34.18 10.70
C GLN A 295 -9.09 32.85 10.45
N ALA A 296 -8.56 31.73 10.96
CA ALA A 296 -9.16 30.41 10.77
C ALA A 296 -10.42 30.18 11.63
N GLY A 297 -10.62 30.98 12.69
CA GLY A 297 -11.71 30.82 13.66
C GLY A 297 -11.25 30.15 14.95
#